data_AF-A0A821UVG4-F1
#
_entry.id   AF-A0A821UVG4-F1
#
_cell.length_a   1.000
_cell.length_b   1.000
_cell.length_c   1.000
_cell.angle_alpha   90.00
_cell.angle_beta   90.00
_cell.angle_gamma   90.00
#
_symmetry.space_group_name_H-M   'P 1'
#
loop_
_entity.id
_entity.type
_entity.pdbx_description
1 polymer ?
#
loop_
_entity_poly.entity_id
_entity_poly.type
_entity_poly.pdbx_seq_one_letter_code
_entity_poly.pdbx_strand_id
1 'polypeptide(L)'
;MKFAKFLFAECSSLSSPTDGPEKVIITPIIPEEPIASCFFPSNLTGQWINTANVHARALINTTHIHEIAKVNNRGWLRETYYVCQQTSRSQYLVKAATKGECFSYYICFDFKDRHHNILRYRKSKSFMSTLYKLFPNRDPFYEVCSWTSFGNDANWKYQVLALDPPAPIE
;
A
#
# COMPACT_ATOMS: atom_id res chain seq x y z
N MET A 1 -17.27 -23.51 -11.04
CA MET A 1 -16.60 -24.71 -10.48
C MET A 1 -17.69 -25.53 -9.78
N LYS A 2 -18.07 -26.70 -10.31
CA LYS A 2 -19.02 -27.61 -9.65
C LYS A 2 -18.23 -28.54 -8.74
N PHE A 3 -18.36 -28.38 -7.43
CA PHE A 3 -17.81 -29.34 -6.47
C PHE A 3 -18.80 -30.52 -6.37
N ALA A 4 -18.41 -31.68 -6.89
CA ALA A 4 -19.13 -32.92 -6.61
C ALA A 4 -18.79 -33.35 -5.18
N LYS A 5 -19.78 -33.37 -4.28
CA LYS A 5 -19.63 -33.97 -2.95
C LYS A 5 -19.86 -35.48 -3.04
N PHE A 6 -18.98 -36.24 -2.41
CA PHE A 6 -19.05 -37.70 -2.29
C PHE A 6 -20.40 -38.15 -1.70
N LEU A 7 -20.97 -39.22 -2.27
CA LEU A 7 -22.24 -39.81 -1.88
C LEU A 7 -22.20 -40.52 -0.50
N PHE A 8 -21.01 -40.67 0.09
CA PHE A 8 -20.75 -41.44 1.32
C PHE A 8 -19.86 -40.67 2.32
N ALA A 9 -20.19 -39.42 2.64
CA ALA A 9 -19.47 -38.70 3.68
C ALA A 9 -19.82 -39.25 5.07
N GLU A 10 -18.90 -39.99 5.71
CA GLU A 10 -19.05 -40.42 7.10
C GLU A 10 -18.86 -39.21 8.05
N CYS A 11 -19.89 -38.87 8.84
CA CYS A 11 -19.85 -37.76 9.80
C CYS A 11 -19.08 -38.09 11.10
N SER A 12 -18.52 -39.30 11.21
CA SER A 12 -17.77 -39.78 12.38
C SER A 12 -16.35 -39.20 12.46
N SER A 13 -15.79 -38.77 11.32
CA SER A 13 -14.46 -38.17 11.22
C SER A 13 -14.52 -36.80 10.55
N LEU A 14 -14.76 -35.76 11.36
CA LEU A 14 -14.60 -34.38 10.90
C LEU A 14 -13.11 -34.04 10.87
N SER A 15 -12.50 -34.14 9.69
CA SER A 15 -11.15 -33.63 9.47
C SER A 15 -11.16 -32.10 9.49
N SER A 16 -10.17 -31.48 10.12
CA SER A 16 -10.02 -30.03 10.09
C SER A 16 -9.81 -29.55 8.64
N PRO A 17 -10.09 -28.28 8.31
CA PRO A 17 -9.80 -27.73 6.97
C PRO A 17 -8.33 -27.86 6.55
N THR A 18 -7.42 -28.13 7.49
CA THR A 18 -5.99 -28.38 7.25
C THR A 18 -5.64 -29.86 7.08
N ASP A 19 -6.38 -30.78 7.71
CA ASP A 19 -6.10 -32.22 7.75
C ASP A 19 -7.02 -33.04 6.82
N GLY A 20 -7.89 -32.35 6.08
CA GLY A 20 -8.75 -32.99 5.08
C GLY A 20 -7.96 -33.61 3.92
N PRO A 21 -8.54 -34.60 3.22
CA PRO A 21 -7.90 -35.28 2.11
C PRO A 21 -7.60 -34.35 0.92
N GLU A 22 -8.35 -33.25 0.80
CA GLU A 22 -8.14 -32.21 -0.20
C GLU A 22 -7.96 -30.86 0.48
N LYS A 23 -6.92 -30.13 0.05
CA LYS A 23 -6.60 -28.79 0.56
C LYS A 23 -6.66 -27.78 -0.58
N VAL A 24 -7.58 -26.83 -0.49
CA VAL A 24 -7.63 -25.68 -1.40
C VAL A 24 -6.67 -24.61 -0.88
N ILE A 25 -5.61 -24.31 -1.63
CA ILE A 25 -4.67 -23.23 -1.33
C ILE A 25 -5.07 -22.01 -2.14
N ILE A 26 -5.54 -20.96 -1.47
CA ILE A 26 -5.89 -19.68 -2.09
C ILE A 26 -4.72 -18.72 -1.85
N THR A 27 -4.12 -18.23 -2.94
CA THR A 27 -3.06 -17.22 -2.88
C THR A 27 -3.62 -15.85 -3.19
N PRO A 28 -3.32 -14.81 -2.39
CA PRO A 28 -3.79 -13.47 -2.66
C PRO A 28 -3.02 -12.88 -3.85
N ILE A 29 -3.77 -12.31 -4.79
CA ILE A 29 -3.23 -11.62 -5.96
C ILE A 29 -3.59 -10.14 -5.93
N ILE A 30 -2.91 -9.34 -6.75
CA ILE A 30 -3.32 -7.98 -7.06
C ILE A 30 -4.17 -8.08 -8.33
N PRO A 31 -5.45 -7.66 -8.31
CA PRO A 31 -6.35 -7.86 -9.46
C PRO A 31 -6.02 -6.93 -10.64
N GLU A 32 -5.53 -5.73 -10.38
CA GLU A 32 -5.15 -4.74 -11.40
C GLU A 32 -3.83 -4.09 -10.96
N GLU A 33 -2.75 -4.37 -11.67
CA GLU A 33 -1.47 -3.69 -11.45
C GLU A 33 -1.58 -2.25 -12.00
N PRO A 34 -1.41 -1.22 -11.14
CA PRO A 34 -1.50 0.15 -11.62
C PRO A 34 -0.30 0.49 -12.52
N ILE A 35 -0.55 1.19 -13.63
CA ILE A 35 0.51 1.71 -14.50
C ILE A 35 0.97 3.06 -13.97
N ALA A 36 2.27 3.27 -13.85
CA ALA A 36 2.85 4.54 -13.44
C ALA A 36 2.75 5.60 -14.55
N SER A 37 2.36 6.82 -14.18
CA SER A 37 2.34 7.98 -15.09
C SER A 37 3.22 9.13 -14.62
N CYS A 38 3.86 9.01 -13.46
CA CYS A 38 4.88 9.94 -12.97
C CYS A 38 6.02 9.21 -12.26
N PHE A 39 7.02 9.98 -11.83
CA PHE A 39 8.20 9.48 -11.14
C PHE A 39 8.37 10.15 -9.78
N PHE A 40 8.83 9.37 -8.80
CA PHE A 40 9.37 9.86 -7.55
C PHE A 40 10.80 10.39 -7.74
N PRO A 41 11.23 11.34 -6.90
CA PRO A 41 12.61 11.83 -6.93
C PRO A 41 13.62 10.71 -6.67
N SER A 42 14.73 10.72 -7.40
CA SER A 42 15.83 9.75 -7.23
C SER A 42 16.48 9.79 -5.85
N ASN A 43 16.40 10.92 -5.13
CA ASN A 43 16.92 10.99 -3.76
C ASN A 43 16.09 10.17 -2.76
N LEU A 44 14.88 9.73 -3.10
CA LEU A 44 14.03 8.90 -2.24
C LEU A 44 14.22 7.40 -2.49
N THR A 45 14.89 7.00 -3.58
CA THR A 45 15.04 5.58 -3.88
C THR A 45 15.93 4.88 -2.86
N GLY A 46 15.53 3.67 -2.47
CA GLY A 46 16.20 2.89 -1.46
C GLY A 46 15.24 2.03 -0.63
N GLN A 47 15.81 1.30 0.31
CA GLN A 47 15.06 0.58 1.33
C GLN A 47 14.96 1.45 2.58
N TRP A 48 13.75 1.52 3.12
CA TRP A 48 13.40 2.36 4.26
C TRP A 48 12.63 1.55 5.30
N ILE A 49 12.84 1.90 6.56
CA ILE A 49 12.06 1.42 7.69
C ILE A 49 11.00 2.49 8.00
N ASN A 50 9.74 2.11 7.96
CA ASN A 50 8.64 3.01 8.30
C ASN A 50 8.44 2.98 9.81
N THR A 51 8.76 4.07 10.50
CA THR A 51 8.65 4.16 11.96
C THR A 51 7.21 4.41 12.43
N ALA A 52 6.30 4.77 11.51
CA ALA A 52 4.90 5.00 11.85
C ALA A 52 4.09 3.69 11.97
N ASN A 53 4.56 2.60 11.35
CA ASN A 53 3.92 1.29 11.39
C ASN A 53 4.89 0.27 12.02
N VAL A 54 4.41 -0.51 12.98
CA VAL A 54 5.26 -1.46 13.73
C VAL A 54 5.80 -2.53 12.76
N HIS A 55 7.13 -2.60 12.60
CA HIS A 55 7.83 -3.51 11.69
C HIS A 55 7.43 -3.41 10.21
N ALA A 56 7.20 -2.19 9.70
CA ALA A 56 6.97 -1.97 8.28
C ALA A 56 8.26 -1.53 7.55
N ARG A 57 8.50 -2.13 6.38
CA ARG A 57 9.55 -1.72 5.44
C ARG A 57 8.91 -1.13 4.18
N ALA A 58 9.54 -0.11 3.62
CA ALA A 58 9.15 0.51 2.36
C ALA A 58 10.32 0.46 1.39
N LEU A 59 10.12 -0.15 0.23
CA LEU A 59 11.06 -0.17 -0.89
C LEU A 59 10.60 0.88 -1.89
N ILE A 60 11.36 1.96 -2.01
CA ILE A 60 11.03 3.07 -2.91
C ILE A 60 11.89 2.93 -4.17
N ASN A 61 11.21 2.82 -5.31
CA ASN A 61 11.80 2.92 -6.63
C ASN A 61 11.32 4.21 -7.32
N THR A 62 11.79 4.48 -8.53
CA THR A 62 11.43 5.68 -9.31
C THR A 62 9.94 5.77 -9.61
N THR A 63 9.20 4.67 -9.68
CA THR A 63 7.78 4.66 -10.07
C THR A 63 6.83 4.16 -8.98
N HIS A 64 7.35 3.34 -8.05
CA HIS A 64 6.55 2.60 -7.08
C HIS A 64 7.16 2.66 -5.68
N ILE A 65 6.29 2.68 -4.68
CA ILE A 65 6.65 2.42 -3.28
C ILE A 65 5.99 1.11 -2.87
N HIS A 66 6.78 0.11 -2.51
CA HIS A 66 6.31 -1.17 -2.02
C HIS A 66 6.45 -1.23 -0.50
N GLU A 67 5.33 -1.14 0.20
CA GLU A 67 5.26 -1.23 1.65
C GLU A 67 4.88 -2.64 2.08
N ILE A 68 5.70 -3.23 2.95
CA ILE A 68 5.47 -4.53 3.57
C ILE A 68 5.32 -4.30 5.06
N ALA A 69 4.10 -4.49 5.57
CA ALA A 69 3.76 -4.27 6.98
C ALA A 69 3.32 -5.58 7.64
N LYS A 70 3.71 -5.79 8.90
CA LYS A 70 3.24 -6.93 9.69
C LYS A 70 1.87 -6.63 10.29
N VAL A 71 0.85 -7.41 9.93
CA VAL A 71 -0.54 -7.16 10.37
C VAL A 71 -0.80 -7.70 11.78
N ASN A 72 -0.20 -8.84 12.12
CA ASN A 72 -0.41 -9.51 13.39
C ASN A 72 0.83 -10.28 13.86
N ASN A 73 0.81 -10.73 15.11
CA ASN A 73 1.88 -11.54 15.68
C ASN A 73 2.02 -12.93 15.02
N ARG A 74 1.05 -13.36 14.20
CA ARG A 74 1.05 -14.65 13.49
C ARG A 74 1.90 -14.65 12.21
N GLY A 75 2.52 -13.52 11.87
CA GLY A 75 3.46 -13.41 10.76
C GLY A 75 2.83 -13.10 9.41
N TRP A 76 1.55 -12.72 9.36
CA TRP A 76 0.93 -12.27 8.11
C TRP A 76 1.48 -10.91 7.69
N LEU A 77 2.03 -10.88 6.48
CA LEU A 77 2.56 -9.68 5.85
C LEU A 77 1.48 -9.10 4.92
N ARG A 78 1.26 -7.79 5.04
CA ARG A 78 0.45 -7.00 4.12
C ARG A 78 1.40 -6.29 3.17
N GLU A 79 1.28 -6.62 1.90
CA GLU A 79 2.02 -6.01 0.80
C GLU A 79 1.11 -4.98 0.12
N THR A 80 1.49 -3.70 0.17
CA THR A 80 0.79 -2.61 -0.49
C THR A 80 1.73 -1.90 -1.46
N TYR A 81 1.26 -1.72 -2.69
CA TYR A 81 1.98 -1.06 -3.77
C TYR A 81 1.36 0.30 -4.01
N TYR A 82 2.17 1.34 -3.92
CA TYR A 82 1.79 2.71 -4.22
C TYR A 82 2.44 3.12 -5.53
N VAL A 83 1.63 3.38 -6.55
CA VAL A 83 2.10 3.69 -7.89
C VAL A 83 1.85 5.15 -8.23
N CYS A 84 2.88 5.87 -8.66
CA CYS A 84 2.80 7.29 -8.98
C CYS A 84 1.81 7.54 -10.14
N GLN A 85 0.86 8.45 -9.94
CA GLN A 85 -0.12 8.84 -10.97
C GLN A 85 0.07 10.29 -11.42
N GLN A 86 0.19 11.21 -10.47
CA GLN A 86 0.41 12.62 -10.76
C GLN A 86 1.26 13.26 -9.67
N THR A 87 2.01 14.31 -10.02
CA THR A 87 2.87 15.04 -9.09
C THR A 87 2.67 16.54 -9.21
N SER A 88 2.81 17.24 -8.08
CA SER A 88 2.88 18.71 -8.04
C SER A 88 3.72 19.14 -6.84
N ARG A 89 4.80 19.90 -7.08
CA ARG A 89 5.73 20.37 -6.06
C ARG A 89 6.25 19.21 -5.20
N SER A 90 5.77 19.06 -3.97
CA SER A 90 6.13 18.01 -3.01
C SER A 90 5.04 16.93 -2.84
N GLN A 91 3.92 17.06 -3.55
CA GLN A 91 2.76 16.18 -3.46
C GLN A 91 2.74 15.19 -4.62
N TYR A 92 2.41 13.94 -4.29
CA TYR A 92 2.37 12.82 -5.21
C TYR A 92 1.06 12.06 -5.00
N LEU A 93 0.18 12.16 -5.98
CA LEU A 93 -0.99 11.32 -6.06
C LEU A 93 -0.54 9.92 -6.49
N VAL A 94 -0.89 8.93 -5.69
CA VAL A 94 -0.58 7.53 -5.97
C VAL A 94 -1.85 6.70 -6.00
N LYS A 95 -1.83 5.64 -6.81
CA LYS A 95 -2.81 4.57 -6.77
C LYS A 95 -2.25 3.44 -5.91
N ALA A 96 -2.90 3.17 -4.79
CA ALA A 96 -2.57 2.13 -3.84
C ALA A 96 -3.32 0.84 -4.18
N ALA A 97 -2.59 -0.25 -4.34
CA ALA A 97 -3.11 -1.60 -4.54
C ALA A 97 -2.53 -2.53 -3.47
N THR A 98 -3.38 -3.12 -2.64
CA THR A 98 -2.95 -4.11 -1.64
C THR A 98 -3.19 -5.52 -2.19
N LYS A 99 -2.21 -6.39 -2.01
CA LYS A 99 -2.34 -7.81 -2.37
C LYS A 99 -3.47 -8.46 -1.56
N GLY A 100 -4.43 -9.07 -2.25
CA GLY A 100 -5.62 -9.69 -1.64
C GLY A 100 -6.80 -8.74 -1.42
N GLU A 101 -6.67 -7.44 -1.69
CA GLU A 101 -7.81 -6.52 -1.73
C GLU A 101 -8.37 -6.40 -3.15
N CYS A 102 -9.69 -6.28 -3.28
CA CYS A 102 -10.36 -6.14 -4.58
C CYS A 102 -10.38 -4.70 -5.11
N PHE A 103 -10.13 -3.72 -4.25
CA PHE A 103 -10.23 -2.30 -4.58
C PHE A 103 -8.85 -1.65 -4.54
N SER A 104 -8.67 -0.64 -5.39
CA SER A 104 -7.55 0.28 -5.28
C SER A 104 -8.02 1.65 -4.81
N TYR A 105 -7.10 2.39 -4.21
CA TYR A 105 -7.37 3.68 -3.61
C TYR A 105 -6.44 4.73 -4.18
N TYR A 106 -6.91 5.96 -4.37
CA TYR A 106 -6.05 7.11 -4.49
C TYR A 106 -5.68 7.63 -3.11
N ILE A 107 -4.38 7.87 -2.93
CA ILE A 107 -3.79 8.45 -1.73
C ILE A 107 -2.81 9.53 -2.19
N CYS A 108 -2.73 10.63 -1.46
CA CYS A 108 -1.71 11.65 -1.67
C CYS A 108 -0.59 11.49 -0.66
N PHE A 109 0.64 11.42 -1.17
CA PHE A 109 1.86 11.56 -0.37
C PHE A 109 2.35 12.99 -0.48
N ASP A 110 2.71 13.60 0.65
CA ASP A 110 3.46 14.85 0.66
C ASP A 110 4.79 14.61 1.38
N PHE A 111 5.87 14.66 0.62
CA PHE A 111 7.23 14.43 1.11
C PHE A 111 7.89 15.76 1.46
N LYS A 112 8.66 15.78 2.54
CA LYS A 112 9.63 16.85 2.78
C LYS A 112 10.98 16.46 2.19
N ASP A 113 11.81 17.47 1.99
CA ASP A 113 13.19 17.27 1.55
C ASP A 113 13.88 16.26 2.47
N ARG A 114 14.53 15.29 1.84
CA ARG A 114 15.29 14.25 2.52
C ARG A 114 16.44 14.92 3.27
N HIS A 115 16.58 14.58 4.54
CA HIS A 115 17.70 15.02 5.37
C HIS A 115 18.48 13.80 5.84
N HIS A 116 19.64 13.55 5.24
CA HIS A 116 20.47 12.38 5.50
C HIS A 116 19.70 11.07 5.30
N ASN A 117 19.59 10.25 6.35
CA ASN A 117 18.90 8.98 6.37
C ASN A 117 17.45 9.09 6.83
N ILE A 118 16.90 10.31 6.86
CA ILE A 118 15.56 10.59 7.35
C ILE A 118 14.73 11.22 6.23
N LEU A 119 13.63 10.55 5.88
CA LEU A 119 12.62 11.05 4.98
C LEU A 119 11.32 11.28 5.76
N ARG A 120 10.82 12.51 5.75
CA ARG A 120 9.55 12.87 6.40
C ARG A 120 8.45 12.91 5.36
N TYR A 121 7.32 12.31 5.67
CA TYR A 121 6.18 12.25 4.77
C TYR A 121 4.87 12.34 5.53
N ARG A 122 3.79 12.65 4.81
CA ARG A 122 2.43 12.48 5.29
C ARG A 122 1.56 11.85 4.20
N LYS A 123 0.54 11.10 4.62
CA LYS A 123 -0.43 10.44 3.74
C LYS A 123 -1.79 11.09 3.95
N SER A 124 -2.52 11.33 2.86
CA SER A 124 -3.94 11.70 2.93
C SER A 124 -4.79 10.51 3.35
N LYS A 125 -6.08 10.76 3.60
CA LYS A 125 -7.11 9.71 3.58
C LYS A 125 -7.12 8.98 2.23
N SER A 126 -7.55 7.73 2.26
CA SER A 126 -7.72 6.88 1.08
C SER A 126 -9.08 7.08 0.43
N PHE A 127 -9.10 7.35 -0.87
CA PHE A 127 -10.32 7.50 -1.65
C PHE A 127 -10.43 6.37 -2.67
N MET A 128 -11.58 5.72 -2.82
CA MET A 128 -11.71 4.60 -3.76
C MET A 128 -11.49 5.05 -5.20
N SER A 129 -10.57 4.41 -5.91
CA SER A 129 -10.25 4.81 -7.30
C SER A 129 -11.42 4.64 -8.25
N THR A 130 -12.30 3.67 -7.99
CA THR A 130 -13.50 3.40 -8.81
C THR A 130 -14.45 4.59 -8.85
N LEU A 131 -14.49 5.42 -7.80
CA LEU A 131 -15.35 6.61 -7.78
C LEU A 131 -14.94 7.62 -8.86
N TYR A 132 -13.64 7.81 -9.08
CA TYR A 132 -13.14 8.72 -10.10
C TYR A 132 -13.31 8.17 -11.53
N LYS A 133 -13.40 6.84 -11.70
CA LYS A 133 -13.81 6.24 -12.98
C LYS A 133 -15.28 6.56 -13.31
N LEU A 134 -16.15 6.72 -12.30
CA LEU A 134 -17.57 7.05 -12.48
C LEU A 134 -17.83 8.55 -12.72
N PHE A 135 -16.91 9.43 -12.28
CA PHE A 135 -17.03 10.88 -12.38
C PHE A 135 -15.81 11.49 -13.11
N PRO A 136 -15.75 11.43 -14.45
CA PRO A 136 -14.57 11.82 -15.23
C PRO A 136 -14.20 13.31 -15.13
N ASN A 137 -15.14 14.18 -14.75
CA ASN A 137 -14.91 15.61 -14.59
C ASN A 137 -14.20 15.98 -13.27
N ARG A 138 -13.94 15.00 -12.39
CA ARG A 138 -13.27 15.21 -11.12
C ARG A 138 -11.83 14.74 -11.24
N ASP A 139 -10.90 15.68 -11.17
CA ASP A 139 -9.49 15.34 -11.09
C ASP A 139 -9.18 14.85 -9.65
N PRO A 140 -8.76 13.58 -9.48
CA PRO A 140 -8.43 13.02 -8.18
C PRO A 140 -7.32 13.79 -7.47
N PHE A 141 -6.43 14.47 -8.19
CA PHE A 141 -5.33 15.21 -7.60
C PHE A 141 -5.85 16.30 -6.65
N TYR A 142 -6.76 17.16 -7.11
CA TYR A 142 -7.24 18.29 -6.31
C TYR A 142 -8.05 17.88 -5.07
N GLU A 143 -8.83 16.80 -5.16
CA GLU A 143 -9.62 16.31 -4.02
C GLU A 143 -8.75 15.54 -3.01
N VAL A 144 -7.94 14.59 -3.49
CA VAL A 144 -7.17 13.68 -2.63
C VAL A 144 -5.96 14.40 -2.02
N CYS A 145 -5.30 15.28 -2.77
CA CYS A 145 -4.17 16.08 -2.29
C CYS A 145 -4.57 17.42 -1.63
N SER A 146 -5.87 17.68 -1.46
CA SER A 146 -6.34 18.83 -0.70
C SER A 146 -5.78 18.80 0.74
N TRP A 147 -5.47 19.98 1.29
CA TRP A 147 -5.01 20.12 2.68
C TRP A 147 -5.92 19.40 3.69
N THR A 148 -7.24 19.50 3.50
CA THR A 148 -8.24 18.91 4.38
C THR A 148 -8.23 17.38 4.39
N SER A 149 -7.65 16.76 3.35
CA SER A 149 -7.55 15.31 3.21
C SER A 149 -6.45 14.69 4.08
N PHE A 150 -5.52 15.49 4.62
CA PHE A 150 -4.43 15.03 5.50
C PHE A 150 -4.82 14.93 6.99
N GLY A 151 -6.09 15.17 7.32
CA GLY A 151 -6.58 15.19 8.71
C GLY A 151 -6.39 16.57 9.35
N ASN A 152 -7.44 17.09 9.98
CA ASN A 152 -7.48 18.40 10.63
C ASN A 152 -6.75 18.42 11.98
N ASP A 153 -5.57 17.82 12.09
CA ASP A 153 -4.74 17.98 13.30
C ASP A 153 -4.07 19.37 13.26
N ALA A 154 -4.28 20.17 14.31
CA ALA A 154 -3.74 21.53 14.43
C ALA A 154 -2.19 21.58 14.40
N ASN A 155 -1.54 20.46 14.71
CA ASN A 155 -0.10 20.30 14.64
C ASN A 155 0.26 19.46 13.41
N TRP A 156 1.09 19.99 12.52
CA TRP A 156 1.57 19.30 11.32
C TRP A 156 2.42 18.08 11.68
N LYS A 157 1.79 16.91 11.85
CA LYS A 157 2.49 15.66 12.17
C LYS A 157 2.97 14.98 10.90
N TYR A 158 4.28 14.81 10.76
CA TYR A 158 4.91 14.01 9.72
C TYR A 158 5.30 12.65 10.27
N GLN A 159 5.11 11.62 9.46
CA GLN A 159 5.65 10.29 9.67
C GLN A 159 7.08 10.23 9.12
N VAL A 160 7.87 9.28 9.62
CA VAL A 160 9.30 9.17 9.31
C VAL A 160 9.61 7.81 8.67
N LEU A 161 10.41 7.87 7.61
CA LEU A 161 11.11 6.76 6.99
C LEU A 161 12.60 6.90 7.31
N ALA A 162 13.19 5.86 7.88
CA ALA A 162 14.62 5.78 8.17
C ALA A 162 15.30 4.90 7.12
N LEU A 163 16.37 5.37 6.49
CA LEU A 163 17.08 4.62 5.44
C LEU A 163 17.77 3.39 6.04
N ASP A 164 17.67 2.25 5.34
CA ASP A 164 18.27 0.98 5.73
C ASP A 164 18.87 0.24 4.50
N PRO A 165 20.20 0.07 4.41
CA PRO A 165 21.20 0.50 5.40
C PRO A 165 21.39 2.02 5.40
N PRO A 166 21.81 2.63 6.53
CA PRO A 166 22.11 4.05 6.58
C PRO A 166 23.31 4.38 5.67
N ALA A 167 23.23 5.50 4.95
CA ALA A 167 24.28 5.98 4.07
C ALA A 167 24.77 7.36 4.53
N PRO A 168 26.08 7.66 4.42
CA PRO A 168 26.56 9.03 4.60
C PRO A 168 26.07 9.93 3.46
N ILE A 169 25.93 11.23 3.74
CA ILE A 169 25.79 12.23 2.67
C ILE A 169 27.21 12.56 2.20
N GLU A 170 27.46 12.45 0.90
CA GLU A 170 28.65 13.04 0.26
C GLU A 170 28.43 14.54 0.00
#